data_AF-A0A136LQN0-F1
#
_entry.id   AF-A0A136LQN0-F1
#
_cell.length_a   1.000
_cell.length_b   1.000
_cell.length_c   1.000
_cell.angle_alpha   90.00
_cell.angle_beta   90.00
_cell.angle_gamma   90.00
#
_symmetry.space_group_name_H-M   'P 1'
#
loop_
_entity.id
_entity.type
_entity.pdbx_description
1 polymer ?
#
loop_
_entity_poly.entity_id
_entity_poly.type
_entity_poly.pdbx_seq_one_letter_code
_entity_poly.pdbx_strand_id
1 'polypeptide(L)' 'MGIELMLNAANLNLVLFNKQQAGMDGQLFALFVILVAVCEAAVGIAIILRVYHYYQSAVPDRINNLKEHE' A
#
# COMPACT_ATOMS: atom_id res chain seq x y z
N MET A 1 0.35 5.00 -4.70
CA MET A 1 1.06 4.50 -5.91
C MET A 1 2.44 3.89 -5.60
N GLY A 2 3.31 4.53 -4.80
CA GLY A 2 4.63 3.96 -4.51
C GLY A 2 4.57 2.64 -3.72
N ILE A 3 3.64 2.52 -2.76
CA ILE A 3 3.47 1.34 -1.92
C ILE A 3 3.03 0.12 -2.75
N GLU A 4 2.13 0.34 -3.69
CA GLU A 4 1.57 -0.68 -4.59
C GLU A 4 2.65 -1.23 -5.53
N LEU A 5 3.58 -0.38 -5.98
CA LEU A 5 4.76 -0.82 -6.73
C LEU A 5 5.71 -1.66 -5.87
N MET A 6 5.95 -1.26 -4.61
CA MET A 6 6.77 -2.05 -3.68
C MET A 6 6.14 -3.42 -3.37
N LEU A 7 4.82 -3.48 -3.17
CA LEU A 7 4.10 -4.73 -2.94
C LEU A 7 4.15 -5.65 -4.16
N ASN A 8 4.04 -5.10 -5.38
CA ASN A 8 4.22 -5.88 -6.60
C ASN A 8 5.65 -6.40 -6.76
N ALA A 9 6.66 -5.59 -6.43
CA ALA A 9 8.05 -6.03 -6.43
C ALA A 9 8.29 -7.17 -5.42
N ALA A 10 7.70 -7.07 -4.22
CA ALA A 10 7.75 -8.13 -3.21
C ALA A 10 7.08 -9.43 -3.70
N ASN A 11 5.93 -9.34 -4.38
CA ASN A 11 5.25 -10.49 -4.98
C ASN A 11 6.10 -11.19 -6.05
N LEU A 12 6.76 -10.43 -6.92
CA LEU A 12 7.69 -11.00 -7.89
C LEU A 12 8.83 -11.75 -7.20
N ASN A 13 9.36 -11.18 -6.12
CA ASN A 13 10.43 -11.79 -5.36
C ASN A 13 10.00 -13.12 -4.71
N LEU A 14 8.82 -13.14 -4.08
CA LEU A 14 8.23 -14.32 -3.46
C LEU A 14 8.05 -15.47 -4.47
N VAL A 15 7.48 -15.18 -5.64
CA VAL A 15 7.25 -16.18 -6.69
C VAL A 15 8.58 -16.66 -7.28
N LEU A 16 9.55 -15.76 -7.51
CA LEU A 16 10.84 -16.11 -8.09
C LEU A 16 11.66 -17.02 -7.18
N PHE A 17 11.76 -16.71 -5.90
CA PHE A 17 12.51 -17.54 -4.94
C PHE A 17 11.87 -18.90 -4.71
N ASN A 18 10.53 -18.97 -4.72
CA ASN A 18 9.83 -20.24 -4.54
C ASN A 18 10.02 -21.21 -5.73
N LYS A 19 10.26 -20.68 -6.94
CA LYS A 19 10.57 -21.49 -8.13
C LYS A 19 11.79 -22.40 -7.94
N GLN A 20 12.76 -22.02 -7.11
CA GLN A 20 13.97 -22.83 -6.86
C GLN A 20 13.70 -24.06 -5.99
N GLN A 21 12.60 -24.10 -5.24
CA GLN A 21 12.26 -25.17 -4.29
C GLN A 21 11.11 -26.07 -4.77
N ALA A 22 10.64 -25.88 -6.02
CA ALA A 22 9.51 -26.64 -6.62
C ALA A 22 8.21 -26.62 -5.79
N GLY A 23 8.02 -25.59 -4.96
CA GLY A 23 6.83 -25.39 -4.13
C GLY A 23 5.75 -24.51 -4.77
N MET A 24 4.66 -24.28 -4.04
CA MET A 24 3.59 -23.33 -4.39
C MET A 24 3.40 -22.22 -3.33
N ASP A 25 4.19 -22.24 -2.25
CA ASP A 25 4.00 -21.35 -1.10
C ASP A 25 4.21 -19.89 -1.47
N GLY A 26 5.14 -19.60 -2.37
CA GLY A 26 5.41 -18.23 -2.84
C GLY A 26 4.24 -17.64 -3.64
N GLN A 27 3.56 -18.47 -4.44
CA GLN A 27 2.38 -18.10 -5.21
C GLN A 27 1.16 -17.90 -4.29
N LEU A 28 0.97 -18.79 -3.31
CA LEU A 28 -0.08 -18.65 -2.30
C LEU A 28 0.10 -17.39 -1.47
N PHE A 29 1.33 -17.10 -1.04
CA PHE A 29 1.62 -15.89 -0.26
C PHE A 29 1.50 -14.62 -1.11
N ALA A 30 1.91 -14.65 -2.38
CA ALA A 30 1.70 -13.53 -3.30
C ALA A 30 0.20 -13.23 -3.51
N LEU A 31 -0.66 -14.25 -3.60
CA LEU A 31 -2.11 -14.08 -3.68
C LEU A 31 -2.66 -13.40 -2.41
N PHE A 32 -2.18 -13.82 -1.23
CA PHE A 32 -2.54 -13.18 0.02
C PHE A 32 -2.12 -11.70 0.07
N VAL A 33 -0.91 -11.37 -0.38
CA VAL A 33 -0.43 -9.98 -0.45
C VAL A 33 -1.26 -9.14 -1.41
N ILE A 34 -1.68 -9.68 -2.57
CA ILE A 34 -2.59 -8.97 -3.48
C ILE A 34 -3.90 -8.63 -2.78
N LEU A 35 -4.45 -9.55 -1.98
CA LEU A 35 -5.69 -9.33 -1.24
C LEU A 35 -5.53 -8.20 -0.20
N VAL A 36 -4.40 -8.19 0.52
CA VAL A 36 -4.05 -7.08 1.42
C VAL A 36 -3.89 -5.76 0.67
N ALA A 37 -3.23 -5.75 -0.49
CA ALA A 37 -3.06 -4.56 -1.32
C ALA A 37 -4.41 -3.96 -1.74
N VAL A 38 -5.40 -4.80 -2.09
CA VAL A 38 -6.75 -4.33 -2.42
C VAL A 38 -7.42 -3.70 -1.20
N CYS A 39 -7.33 -4.34 -0.03
CA CYS A 39 -7.89 -3.81 1.21
C CYS A 39 -7.24 -2.48 1.62
N GLU A 40 -5.92 -2.39 1.58
CA GLU A 40 -5.17 -1.17 1.89
C GLU A 40 -5.53 -0.04 0.91
N ALA A 41 -5.57 -0.32 -0.40
CA ALA A 41 -5.92 0.70 -1.40
C ALA A 41 -7.33 1.27 -1.17
N ALA A 42 -8.31 0.44 -0.81
CA ALA A 42 -9.65 0.89 -0.47
C ALA A 42 -9.65 1.84 0.74
N VAL A 43 -8.93 1.47 1.80
CA VAL A 43 -8.79 2.31 3.02
C VAL A 43 -8.02 3.60 2.71
N GLY A 44 -6.91 3.51 1.96
CA GLY A 44 -6.09 4.65 1.57
C GLY A 44 -6.87 5.67 0.76
N ILE A 45 -7.68 5.22 -0.22
CA ILE A 45 -8.57 6.09 -0.99
C ILE A 45 -9.62 6.74 -0.07
N ALA A 46 -10.24 5.97 0.83
CA ALA A 46 -11.23 6.53 1.77
C ALA A 46 -10.62 7.63 2.65
N ILE A 47 -9.39 7.43 3.14
CA ILE A 47 -8.64 8.43 3.91
C ILE A 47 -8.36 9.66 3.04
N ILE A 48 -7.82 9.49 1.83
CA ILE A 48 -7.51 10.60 0.92
C ILE A 48 -8.76 11.42 0.59
N LEU A 49 -9.89 10.78 0.31
CA LEU A 49 -11.15 11.46 0.04
C LEU A 49 -11.62 12.27 1.26
N ARG A 50 -11.53 11.69 2.46
CA ARG A 50 -11.92 12.38 3.70
C ARG A 50 -11.01 13.58 3.99
N VAL A 51 -9.71 13.39 3.82
CA VAL A 51 -8.69 14.44 3.98
C VAL A 51 -8.92 15.56 2.98
N TYR A 52 -9.12 15.24 1.71
CA TYR A 52 -9.39 16.23 0.67
C TYR A 52 -10.70 16.99 0.93
N HIS A 53 -11.74 16.30 1.40
CA HIS A 53 -13.00 16.96 1.76
C HIS A 53 -12.82 18.01 2.86
N TYR A 54 -12.01 17.72 3.88
CA TYR A 54 -11.80 18.63 5.02
C TYR A 54 -10.76 19.73 4.74
N TYR A 55 -9.61 19.36 4.14
CA TYR A 55 -8.47 20.26 3.94
C TYR A 55 -8.38 20.87 2.53
N GLN A 56 -9.24 20.45 1.59
CA GLN A 56 -9.22 20.87 0.18
C GLN A 56 -7.84 20.68 -0.48
N SER A 57 -7.04 19.77 0.04
CA SER A 57 -5.67 19.50 -0.39
C SER A 57 -5.32 18.04 -0.10
N ALA A 58 -4.66 17.39 -1.06
CA ALA A 58 -4.08 16.06 -0.88
C ALA A 58 -2.55 16.08 -0.69
N VAL A 59 -1.95 17.28 -0.58
CA VAL A 59 -0.52 17.46 -0.30
C VAL A 59 -0.29 17.32 1.21
N PRO A 60 0.42 16.27 1.68
CA PRO A 60 0.58 16.00 3.12
C PRO A 60 1.21 17.15 3.89
N ASP A 61 2.24 17.80 3.32
CA ASP A 61 2.98 18.89 3.97
C ASP A 61 2.12 20.13 4.29
N ARG A 62 0.98 20.29 3.60
CA ARG A 62 0.03 21.38 3.86
C ARG A 62 -0.93 21.09 5.00
N ILE A 63 -0.93 19.87 5.54
CA ILE A 63 -1.81 19.45 6.64
C ILE A 63 -0.96 19.41 7.91
N ASN A 64 -0.87 20.54 8.61
CA ASN A 64 0.06 20.73 9.73
C ASN A 64 -0.61 21.24 11.02
N ASN A 65 -1.94 21.10 11.14
CA ASN A 65 -2.75 21.63 12.25
C ASN A 65 -2.47 20.99 13.62
N LEU A 66 -1.57 20.00 13.68
CA LEU A 66 -1.12 19.37 14.92
C LEU A 66 0.23 19.92 15.42
N LYS A 67 0.85 20.87 14.68
CA LYS A 67 2.05 21.55 15.16
C LYS A 67 1.67 22.57 16.23
N GLU A 68 2.43 22.59 17.34
CA GLU A 68 2.31 23.67 18.32
C GLU A 68 2.69 25.01 17.67
N HIS A 69 1.95 26.06 18.04
CA HIS A 69 2.29 27.42 17.66
C HIS A 69 3.51 27.86 18.47
N GLU A 70 4.70 27.86 17.85
CA GLU A 70 5.79 28.75 18.28
C GLU A 70 5.55 30.18 17.80
#